data_AF-A0A0S8I4N7-F1
#
_entry.id   AF-A0A0S8I4N7-F1
#
_cell.length_a   1.000
_cell.length_b   1.000
_cell.length_c   1.000
_cell.angle_alpha   90.00
_cell.angle_beta   90.00
_cell.angle_gamma   90.00
#
_symmetry.space_group_name_H-M   'P 1'
#
loop_
_entity.id
_entity.type
_entity.pdbx_description
1 polymer ?
#
loop_
_entity_poly.entity_id
_entity_poly.type
_entity_poly.pdbx_seq_one_letter_code
_entity_poly.pdbx_strand_id
1 'polypeptide(L)'
;MSRQAQAERERQARVILGESEKQIAHSFADASLAYVDNPTALHLRAMNMLFEGLKEKGALVIVPSSAVDTMNLGGLMGITSLASMAAKGSEEGGRSQEGS
;
A
#
# COMPACT_ATOMS: atom_id res chain seq x y z
N MET A 1 -7.54 39.35 -12.67
CA MET A 1 -6.37 38.68 -12.03
C MET A 1 -5.27 38.55 -13.08
N SER A 2 -4.09 39.13 -12.84
CA SER A 2 -3.00 39.19 -13.84
C SER A 2 -2.28 37.84 -13.98
N ARG A 3 -1.80 37.50 -15.18
CA ARG A 3 -0.95 36.30 -15.44
C ARG A 3 0.27 36.23 -14.51
N GLN A 4 0.81 37.38 -14.10
CA GLN A 4 1.92 37.44 -13.14
C GLN A 4 1.50 36.96 -11.74
N ALA A 5 0.29 37.30 -11.29
CA ALA A 5 -0.21 36.86 -9.97
C ALA A 5 -0.46 35.35 -9.92
N GLN A 6 -0.82 34.74 -11.06
CA GLN A 6 -1.00 33.30 -11.16
C GLN A 6 0.35 32.55 -11.17
N ALA A 7 1.33 33.06 -11.92
CA ALA A 7 2.69 32.51 -11.94
C ALA A 7 3.36 32.56 -10.55
N GLU A 8 3.16 33.66 -9.80
CA GLU A 8 3.70 33.80 -8.45
C GLU A 8 3.03 32.83 -7.46
N ARG A 9 1.71 32.64 -7.55
CA ARG A 9 1.00 31.64 -6.72
C ARG A 9 1.48 30.23 -6.99
N GLU A 10 1.68 29.86 -8.26
CA GLU A 10 2.13 28.52 -8.61
C GLU A 10 3.57 28.28 -8.14
N ARG A 11 4.44 29.28 -8.27
CA ARG A 11 5.78 29.25 -7.70
C ARG A 11 5.73 29.05 -6.18
N GLN A 12 4.92 29.82 -5.47
CA GLN A 12 4.76 29.69 -4.02
C GLN A 12 4.23 28.32 -3.62
N ALA A 13 3.22 27.80 -4.34
CA ALA A 13 2.69 26.46 -4.10
C ALA A 13 3.78 25.38 -4.25
N ARG A 14 4.64 25.49 -5.27
CA ARG A 14 5.77 24.56 -5.43
C ARG A 14 6.82 24.68 -4.34
N VAL A 15 7.12 25.89 -3.88
CA VAL A 15 8.06 26.11 -2.77
C VAL A 15 7.50 25.48 -1.49
N ILE A 16 6.23 25.72 -1.16
CA ILE A 16 5.56 25.14 0.00
C ILE A 16 5.55 23.62 -0.09
N LEU A 17 5.25 23.07 -1.26
CA LEU A 17 5.26 21.62 -1.47
C LEU A 17 6.67 21.04 -1.24
N GLY A 18 7.70 21.66 -1.81
CA GLY A 18 9.09 21.22 -1.63
C GLY A 18 9.58 21.31 -0.18
N GLU A 19 9.19 22.36 0.55
CA GLU A 19 9.46 22.45 1.99
C GLU A 19 8.72 21.38 2.78
N SER A 20 7.46 21.12 2.43
CA SER A 20 6.66 20.07 3.06
C SER A 20 7.28 18.69 2.81
N GLU A 21 7.71 18.40 1.59
CA GLU A 21 8.41 17.14 1.25
C GLU A 21 9.69 16.97 2.08
N LYS A 22 10.46 18.03 2.28
CA LYS A 22 11.66 17.99 3.12
C LYS A 22 11.33 17.67 4.58
N GLN A 23 10.28 18.29 5.13
CA GLN A 23 9.83 18.02 6.51
C GLN A 23 9.32 16.58 6.65
N ILE A 24 8.55 16.11 5.67
CA ILE A 24 8.07 14.73 5.59
C ILE A 24 9.25 13.77 5.56
N ALA A 25 10.21 13.97 4.65
CA ALA A 25 11.39 13.11 4.53
C ALA A 25 12.20 13.05 5.83
N HIS A 26 12.38 14.19 6.52
CA HIS A 26 13.05 14.22 7.80
C HIS A 26 12.31 13.41 8.87
N SER A 27 10.98 13.60 8.96
CA SER A 27 10.13 12.89 9.90
C SER A 27 10.13 11.38 9.64
N PHE A 28 10.14 10.97 8.38
CA PHE A 28 10.27 9.56 7.98
C PHE A 28 11.64 8.98 8.33
N ALA A 29 12.71 9.75 8.14
CA ALA A 29 14.06 9.32 8.53
C ALA A 29 14.14 9.08 10.04
N ASP A 30 13.64 10.03 10.85
CA ASP A 30 13.62 9.89 12.31
C ASP A 30 12.75 8.72 12.75
N ALA A 31 11.56 8.55 12.15
CA ALA A 31 10.69 7.40 12.43
C ALA A 31 11.34 6.07 12.03
N SER A 32 12.13 6.04 10.96
CA SER A 32 12.81 4.82 10.51
C SER A 32 13.83 4.31 11.52
N LEU A 33 14.42 5.19 12.33
CA LEU A 33 15.37 4.81 13.39
C LEU A 33 14.75 3.86 14.41
N ALA A 34 13.44 3.97 14.67
CA ALA A 34 12.73 3.06 15.56
C ALA A 34 12.68 1.61 15.05
N TYR A 35 12.99 1.38 13.77
CA TYR A 35 12.94 0.07 13.13
C TYR A 35 14.31 -0.52 12.80
N VAL A 36 15.41 0.22 12.97
CA VAL A 36 16.78 -0.19 12.57
C VAL A 36 17.19 -1.52 13.20
N ASP A 37 16.97 -1.68 14.50
CA ASP A 37 17.34 -2.90 15.25
C ASP A 37 16.15 -3.86 15.46
N ASN A 38 15.01 -3.59 14.81
CA ASN A 38 13.80 -4.40 14.97
C ASN A 38 13.09 -4.65 13.62
N PRO A 39 13.65 -5.53 12.78
CA PRO A 39 13.07 -5.85 11.48
C PRO A 39 11.66 -6.48 11.62
N THR A 40 11.39 -7.20 12.71
CA THR A 40 10.06 -7.77 12.97
C THR A 40 8.99 -6.68 13.17
N ALA A 41 9.32 -5.59 13.88
CA ALA A 41 8.41 -4.46 14.03
C ALA A 41 8.11 -3.75 12.70
N LEU A 42 9.13 -3.60 11.84
CA LEU A 42 8.95 -3.06 10.49
C LEU A 42 8.01 -3.93 9.65
N HIS A 43 8.19 -5.24 9.72
CA HIS A 43 7.33 -6.20 9.04
C HIS A 43 5.87 -6.12 9.52
N LEU A 44 5.64 -6.05 10.83
CA LEU A 44 4.29 -5.89 11.40
C LEU A 44 3.62 -4.59 10.95
N ARG A 45 4.38 -3.48 10.86
CA ARG A 45 3.88 -2.20 10.34
C ARG A 45 3.45 -2.32 8.88
N ALA A 46 4.27 -2.95 8.05
CA ALA A 46 3.94 -3.18 6.64
C ALA A 46 2.69 -4.07 6.48
N MET A 47 2.58 -5.15 7.26
CA MET A 47 1.40 -6.03 7.23
C MET A 47 0.12 -5.31 7.66
N ASN A 48 0.19 -4.44 8.67
CA ASN A 48 -0.96 -3.65 9.08
C ASN A 48 -1.41 -2.69 7.96
N MET A 49 -0.48 -2.01 7.28
CA MET A 49 -0.80 -1.15 6.14
C MET A 49 -1.47 -1.92 4.99
N LEU A 50 -0.99 -3.12 4.68
CA LEU A 50 -1.62 -3.98 3.66
C LEU A 50 -3.03 -4.40 4.08
N PHE A 51 -3.21 -4.80 5.34
CA PHE A 51 -4.51 -5.20 5.86
C PHE A 51 -5.53 -4.04 5.81
N GLU A 52 -5.11 -2.83 6.21
CA GLU A 52 -5.93 -1.62 6.10
C GLU A 52 -6.32 -1.36 4.63
N GLY A 53 -5.35 -1.42 3.70
CA GLY A 53 -5.61 -1.22 2.26
C GLY A 53 -6.56 -2.27 1.65
N LEU A 54 -6.47 -3.52 2.07
CA LEU A 54 -7.36 -4.59 1.61
C LEU A 54 -8.77 -4.48 2.22
N LYS A 55 -8.88 -4.00 3.46
CA LYS A 55 -10.15 -3.82 4.19
C LYS A 55 -11.02 -2.71 3.61
N GLU A 56 -10.44 -1.62 3.09
CA GLU A 56 -11.19 -0.45 2.61
C GLU A 56 -11.84 -0.58 1.22
N LYS A 57 -12.14 -1.81 0.74
CA LYS A 57 -12.70 -2.18 -0.57
C LYS A 57 -11.64 -2.39 -1.66
N GLY A 58 -10.98 -3.55 -1.63
CA GLY A 58 -10.30 -4.12 -2.80
C GLY A 58 -9.29 -3.19 -3.47
N ALA A 59 -8.63 -2.32 -2.70
CA ALA A 59 -7.68 -1.36 -3.22
C ALA A 59 -6.51 -2.10 -3.90
N LEU A 60 -6.14 -1.64 -5.09
CA LEU A 60 -4.92 -2.10 -5.75
C LEU A 60 -3.72 -1.60 -4.93
N VAL A 61 -3.14 -2.49 -4.13
CA VAL A 61 -1.94 -2.17 -3.35
C VAL A 61 -0.70 -2.43 -4.19
N ILE A 62 0.06 -1.38 -4.49
CA ILE A 62 1.34 -1.48 -5.18
C ILE A 62 2.41 -1.84 -4.14
N VAL A 63 2.91 -3.07 -4.22
CA VAL A 63 4.01 -3.53 -3.38
C VAL A 63 5.32 -3.46 -4.18
N PRO A 64 6.36 -2.76 -3.70
CA PRO A 64 7.69 -2.83 -4.30
C PRO A 64 8.22 -4.26 -4.33
N SER A 65 8.85 -4.68 -5.43
CA SER A 65 9.41 -6.04 -5.56
C SER A 65 10.43 -6.37 -4.46
N SER A 66 11.18 -5.38 -3.98
CA SER A 66 12.09 -5.56 -2.84
C SER A 66 11.38 -6.02 -1.57
N ALA A 67 10.17 -5.51 -1.30
CA ALA A 67 9.35 -5.94 -0.17
C ALA A 67 8.74 -7.34 -0.39
N VAL A 68 8.50 -7.71 -1.66
CA VAL A 68 8.06 -9.07 -2.03
C VAL A 68 9.16 -10.09 -1.70
N ASP A 69 10.41 -9.75 -2.01
CA ASP A 69 11.58 -10.62 -1.81
C ASP A 69 11.96 -10.72 -0.32
N THR A 70 11.99 -9.60 0.41
CA THR A 70 12.42 -9.59 1.82
C THR A 70 11.39 -10.16 2.78
N MET A 71 10.10 -10.14 2.42
CA MET A 71 9.00 -10.58 3.29
C MET A 71 8.35 -11.89 2.82
N ASN A 72 8.91 -12.56 1.81
CA ASN A 72 8.32 -13.73 1.13
C ASN A 72 6.84 -13.51 0.73
N LEU A 73 6.46 -12.25 0.50
CA LEU A 73 5.07 -11.88 0.30
C LEU A 73 4.56 -12.38 -1.05
N GLY A 74 5.44 -12.59 -2.03
CA GLY A 74 5.09 -13.16 -3.33
C GLY A 74 4.60 -14.61 -3.20
N GLY A 75 5.26 -15.41 -2.35
CA GLY A 75 4.82 -16.75 -2.02
C GLY A 75 3.48 -16.73 -1.28
N LEU A 76 3.36 -15.88 -0.26
CA LEU A 76 2.14 -15.77 0.56
C LEU A 76 0.92 -15.27 -0.25
N MET A 77 1.08 -14.24 -1.08
CA MET A 77 0.02 -13.72 -1.94
C MET A 77 -0.37 -14.72 -3.04
N GLY A 78 0.61 -15.45 -3.57
CA GLY A 78 0.38 -16.56 -4.49
C GLY A 78 -0.49 -17.66 -3.88
N ILE A 79 -0.17 -18.14 -2.66
CA ILE A 79 -0.99 -19.16 -2.00
C ILE A 79 -2.37 -18.64 -1.58
N THR A 80 -2.49 -17.39 -1.12
CA THR A 80 -3.79 -16.84 -0.72
C THR A 80 -4.70 -16.56 -1.91
N SER A 81 -4.15 -16.13 -3.05
CA SER A 81 -4.91 -15.95 -4.29
C SER A 81 -5.37 -17.30 -4.85
N LEU A 82 -4.51 -18.33 -4.83
CA LEU A 82 -4.89 -19.68 -5.20
C LEU A 82 -5.97 -20.26 -4.26
N ALA A 83 -5.83 -20.05 -2.95
CA ALA A 83 -6.81 -20.47 -1.96
C ALA A 83 -8.15 -19.73 -2.11
N SER A 84 -8.11 -18.42 -2.40
CA SER A 84 -9.31 -17.62 -2.70
C SER A 84 -9.99 -18.09 -3.99
N MET A 85 -9.22 -18.38 -5.05
CA MET A 85 -9.75 -18.97 -6.29
C MET A 85 -10.34 -20.36 -6.07
N ALA A 86 -9.68 -21.22 -5.30
CA ALA A 86 -10.18 -22.55 -4.98
C ALA A 86 -11.49 -22.49 -4.16
N ALA A 87 -11.56 -21.58 -3.17
CA ALA A 87 -12.77 -21.34 -2.38
C ALA A 87 -13.93 -20.80 -3.25
N LYS A 88 -13.63 -19.88 -4.18
CA LYS A 88 -14.63 -19.33 -5.11
C LYS A 88 -15.12 -20.36 -6.14
N GLY A 89 -14.24 -21.25 -6.60
CA GLY A 89 -14.60 -22.37 -7.47
C GLY A 89 -15.49 -23.42 -6.80
N SER A 90 -15.42 -23.57 -5.47
CA SER A 90 -16.34 -24.46 -4.73
C SER A 90 -17.75 -23.89 -4.54
N GLU A 91 -17.95 -22.57 -4.63
CA GLU A 91 -19.28 -21.93 -4.52
C GLU A 91 -20.08 -21.99 -5.84
N GLU A 92 -19.43 -22.00 -7.00
CA GLU A 92 -20.10 -22.12 -8.32
C GLU A 92 -20.58 -23.54 -8.64
N GLY A 93 -19.94 -24.58 -8.10
CA GLY A 93 -20.35 -25.98 -8.29
C GLY A 93 -21.63 -26.40 -7.53
N GLY A 94 -22.05 -25.64 -6.53
CA GLY A 94 -23.23 -25.95 -5.70
C GLY A 94 -24.56 -25.39 -6.22
N ARG A 95 -24.54 -24.42 -7.14
CA ARG A 95 -25.75 -23.73 -7.63
C ARG A 95 -26.41 -24.37 -8.85
N SER A 96 -25.82 -25.41 -9.43
CA SER A 96 -26.35 -26.08 -10.63
C SER A 96 -27.25 -27.29 -10.36
N GLN A 97 -27.62 -27.59 -9.10
CA GLN A 97 -28.47 -28.75 -8.77
C GLN A 97 -29.82 -28.43 -8.07
N GLU A 98 -30.19 -27.16 -7.85
CA GLU A 98 -31.49 -26.79 -7.24
C GLU A 98 -32.53 -26.27 -8.24
N GLY A 99 -32.33 -26.52 -9.53
CA GLY A 99 -33.26 -26.10 -10.59
C GLY A 99 -33.60 -27.24 -11.55
N SER A 100 -34.29 -28.27 -11.06
CA SER A 100 -35.12 -29.13 -11.90
C SER A 100 -36.34 -29.63 -11.13
#